data_AF-A0A1C5KAG9-F1
#
_entry.id   AF-A0A1C5KAG9-F1
#
_cell.length_a   1.000
_cell.length_b   1.000
_cell.length_c   1.000
_cell.angle_alpha   90.00
_cell.angle_beta   90.00
_cell.angle_gamma   90.00
#
_symmetry.space_group_name_H-M   'P 1'
#
loop_
_entity.id
_entity.type
_entity.pdbx_description
1 polymer ?
#
loop_
_entity_poly.entity_id
_entity_poly.type
_entity_poly.pdbx_seq_one_letter_code
_entity_poly.pdbx_strand_id
1 'polypeptide(L)'
;MDDQSRRYRRRPVLVGPLPVPRLGPYADRPRAYPADRVPHLPLRPMWLCRACGRPWPCAEARLLLRVEYDGRPVDLAVYLSGLYHEATHDLFWLNPHDGPTPRELFERFVAWGPYRRPAVEPAAGER
;
A
#
# COMPACT_ATOMS: atom_id res chain seq x y z
N MET A 1 45.20 20.00 50.27
CA MET A 1 45.27 18.64 49.70
C MET A 1 44.59 17.70 50.68
N ASP A 2 43.30 17.88 50.95
CA ASP A 2 42.18 17.47 50.09
C ASP A 2 42.28 15.98 49.77
N ASP A 3 41.46 15.14 50.38
CA ASP A 3 40.15 14.87 49.79
C ASP A 3 39.35 13.85 50.63
N GLN A 4 38.05 14.05 50.61
CA GLN A 4 36.99 13.37 51.31
C GLN A 4 36.87 11.91 50.87
N SER A 5 36.57 11.01 51.82
CA SER A 5 35.81 9.80 51.49
C SER A 5 34.75 9.54 52.53
N ARG A 6 33.81 10.50 52.60
CA ARG A 6 32.47 10.28 53.11
C ARG A 6 31.72 9.41 52.10
N ARG A 7 31.36 8.20 52.57
CA ARG A 7 30.11 7.49 52.31
C ARG A 7 29.28 8.02 51.13
N TYR A 8 29.21 7.25 50.05
CA TYR A 8 28.03 7.29 49.20
C TYR A 8 27.41 5.89 49.13
N ARG A 9 26.40 5.68 49.99
CA ARG A 9 25.36 4.69 49.75
C ARG A 9 24.75 5.02 48.40
N ARG A 10 24.89 4.15 47.39
CA ARG A 10 24.05 4.23 46.19
C ARG A 10 22.86 3.27 46.34
N ARG A 11 21.71 3.84 46.01
CA ARG A 11 20.33 3.42 46.27
C ARG A 11 19.96 2.20 45.40
N PRO A 12 19.02 1.34 45.85
CA PRO A 12 18.47 0.30 44.99
C PRO A 12 17.71 0.94 43.80
N VAL A 13 17.86 0.32 42.63
CA VAL A 13 17.10 0.65 41.41
C VAL A 13 15.66 0.22 41.63
N LEU A 14 14.73 1.17 41.58
CA LEU A 14 13.29 0.88 41.60
C LEU A 14 12.91 0.28 40.24
N VAL A 15 12.79 -1.04 40.18
CA VAL A 15 12.10 -1.74 39.09
C VAL A 15 10.61 -1.67 39.39
N GLY A 16 9.96 -0.62 38.90
CA GLY A 16 8.50 -0.54 38.79
C GLY A 16 8.09 -0.59 37.32
N PRO A 17 6.96 -1.23 36.98
CA PRO A 17 6.41 -1.11 35.62
C PRO A 17 6.06 0.37 35.36
N LEU A 18 6.48 0.88 34.20
CA LEU A 18 6.14 2.24 33.77
C LEU A 18 4.62 2.39 33.70
N PRO A 19 4.06 3.54 34.12
CA PRO A 19 2.62 3.77 34.02
C PRO A 19 2.19 3.72 32.56
N VAL A 20 1.28 2.81 32.22
CA VAL A 20 0.64 2.79 30.90
C VAL A 20 -0.19 4.08 30.74
N PRO A 21 0.04 4.89 29.69
CA PRO A 21 -0.80 6.04 29.42
C PRO A 21 -2.24 5.57 29.21
N ARG A 22 -3.19 6.25 29.87
CA ARG A 22 -4.61 6.07 29.59
C ARG A 22 -4.82 6.34 28.09
N LEU A 23 -5.33 5.34 27.36
CA LEU A 23 -5.65 5.37 25.94
C LEU A 23 -6.07 6.78 25.48
N GLY A 24 -5.13 7.50 24.86
CA GLY A 24 -5.45 8.71 24.11
C GLY A 24 -6.07 8.33 22.76
N PRO A 25 -6.82 9.24 22.12
CA PRO A 25 -7.34 9.02 20.77
C PRO A 25 -6.22 8.89 19.72
N TYR A 26 -6.62 8.24 18.62
CA TYR A 26 -5.87 7.55 17.56
C TYR A 26 -4.58 8.18 17.02
N ALA A 27 -3.63 7.35 16.58
CA ALA A 27 -2.58 7.76 15.66
C ALA A 27 -3.17 7.90 14.24
N ASP A 28 -3.53 9.11 13.81
CA ASP A 28 -3.94 9.41 12.44
C ASP A 28 -2.72 9.80 11.59
N ARG A 29 -1.83 8.84 11.36
CA ARG A 29 -0.83 8.88 10.27
C ARG A 29 -0.72 7.48 9.68
N PRO A 30 -0.68 7.35 8.34
CA PRO A 30 -0.69 6.05 7.69
C PRO A 30 0.51 5.25 8.17
N ARG A 31 0.25 4.00 8.58
CA ARG A 31 1.29 3.05 8.99
C ARG A 31 2.41 3.12 7.96
N ALA A 32 3.61 3.54 8.38
CA ALA A 32 4.78 3.37 7.55
C ALA A 32 4.82 1.87 7.20
N TYR A 33 4.65 1.54 5.92
CA TYR A 33 4.97 0.21 5.43
C TYR A 33 6.35 -0.12 5.98
N PRO A 34 6.55 -1.27 6.63
CA PRO A 34 7.77 -1.49 7.39
C PRO A 34 8.94 -1.36 6.41
N ALA A 35 9.93 -0.55 6.77
CA ALA A 35 11.00 -0.09 5.86
C ALA A 35 11.87 -1.25 5.32
N ASP A 36 11.68 -2.45 5.87
CA ASP A 36 12.35 -3.69 5.52
C ASP A 36 11.65 -4.48 4.40
N ARG A 37 10.41 -4.14 4.02
CA ARG A 37 9.70 -4.82 2.93
C ARG A 37 9.92 -4.14 1.58
N VAL A 38 10.21 -4.96 0.57
CA VAL A 38 10.29 -4.51 -0.83
C VAL A 38 8.93 -3.93 -1.24
N PRO A 39 8.86 -2.71 -1.79
CA PRO A 39 7.60 -2.10 -2.17
C PRO A 39 6.98 -2.82 -3.38
N HIS A 40 5.66 -2.89 -3.43
CA HIS A 40 4.90 -3.53 -4.51
C HIS A 40 4.82 -2.65 -5.77
N LEU A 41 5.98 -2.27 -6.32
CA LEU A 41 6.14 -1.44 -7.51
C LEU A 41 6.17 -2.27 -8.80
N PRO A 42 5.84 -1.67 -9.97
CA PRO A 42 5.94 -2.35 -11.25
C PRO A 42 7.40 -2.58 -11.66
N LEU A 43 7.66 -3.73 -12.26
CA LEU A 43 8.90 -4.10 -12.94
C LEU A 43 8.66 -4.07 -14.45
N ARG A 44 8.99 -2.95 -15.09
CA ARG A 44 8.93 -2.79 -16.55
C ARG A 44 10.14 -3.50 -17.20
N PRO A 45 10.01 -4.02 -18.43
CA PRO A 45 8.82 -4.02 -19.30
C PRO A 45 7.87 -5.21 -19.07
N MET A 46 8.17 -6.12 -18.13
CA MET A 46 7.35 -7.33 -17.91
C MET A 46 6.05 -7.06 -17.15
N TRP A 47 5.93 -5.89 -16.51
CA TRP A 47 4.80 -5.50 -15.67
C TRP A 47 4.47 -6.52 -14.58
N LEU A 48 5.52 -7.07 -13.96
CA LEU A 48 5.43 -7.90 -12.75
C LEU A 48 5.65 -7.05 -11.50
N CYS A 49 5.18 -7.51 -10.36
CA CYS A 49 5.42 -6.86 -9.09
C CYS A 49 6.81 -7.20 -8.56
N ARG A 50 7.62 -6.19 -8.23
CA ARG A 50 8.97 -6.39 -7.67
C ARG A 50 8.99 -7.19 -6.36
N ALA A 51 7.95 -7.05 -5.53
CA ALA A 51 7.90 -7.66 -4.21
C ALA A 51 7.42 -9.12 -4.25
N CYS A 52 6.47 -9.46 -5.12
CA CYS A 52 5.83 -10.79 -5.11
C CYS A 52 5.83 -11.54 -6.45
N GLY A 53 6.39 -10.97 -7.53
CA GLY A 53 6.50 -11.59 -8.85
C GLY A 53 5.17 -11.78 -9.60
N ARG A 54 4.02 -11.44 -9.01
CA ARG A 54 2.70 -11.53 -9.63
C ARG A 54 2.51 -10.41 -10.67
N PRO A 55 1.59 -10.55 -11.64
CA PRO A 55 1.24 -9.46 -12.54
C PRO A 55 0.89 -8.19 -11.78
N TRP A 56 1.54 -7.08 -12.13
CA TRP A 56 1.27 -5.78 -11.55
C TRP A 56 0.09 -5.12 -12.29
N PRO A 57 -0.86 -4.47 -11.61
CA PRO A 57 -0.95 -4.29 -10.15
C PRO A 57 -1.40 -5.58 -9.43
N CYS A 58 -0.56 -6.05 -8.50
CA CYS A 58 -0.91 -7.19 -7.63
C CYS A 58 -1.88 -6.76 -6.52
N ALA A 59 -2.49 -7.71 -5.80
CA ALA A 59 -3.49 -7.42 -4.76
C ALA A 59 -3.02 -6.35 -3.76
N GLU A 60 -1.81 -6.49 -3.22
CA GLU A 60 -1.23 -5.52 -2.28
C GLU A 60 -1.01 -4.14 -2.92
N ALA A 61 -0.50 -4.08 -4.16
CA ALA A 61 -0.34 -2.81 -4.87
C ALA A 61 -1.68 -2.10 -5.07
N ARG A 62 -2.76 -2.84 -5.38
CA ARG A 62 -4.10 -2.27 -5.52
C ARG A 62 -4.62 -1.67 -4.21
N LEU A 63 -4.37 -2.34 -3.08
CA LEU A 63 -4.72 -1.85 -1.75
C LEU A 63 -3.92 -0.60 -1.40
N LEU A 64 -2.60 -0.63 -1.55
CA LEU A 64 -1.71 0.49 -1.26
C LEU A 64 -2.04 1.71 -2.12
N LEU A 65 -2.31 1.53 -3.42
CA LEU A 65 -2.72 2.61 -4.32
C LEU A 65 -4.06 3.22 -3.91
N ARG A 66 -5.02 2.42 -3.42
CA ARG A 66 -6.29 2.95 -2.90
C ARG A 66 -6.11 3.76 -1.63
N VAL A 67 -5.20 3.34 -0.74
CA VAL A 67 -4.87 4.07 0.49
C VAL A 67 -4.15 5.38 0.15
N GLU A 68 -3.17 5.34 -0.74
CA GLU A 68 -2.38 6.51 -1.14
C GLU A 68 -3.24 7.61 -1.80
N TYR A 69 -4.19 7.19 -2.63
CA TYR A 69 -5.10 8.10 -3.33
C TYR A 69 -6.47 8.21 -2.65
N ASP A 70 -6.56 7.91 -1.35
CA ASP A 70 -7.82 8.08 -0.62
C ASP A 70 -8.28 9.55 -0.71
N GLY A 71 -9.58 9.75 -0.94
CA GLY A 71 -10.15 11.07 -1.23
C GLY A 71 -9.78 11.68 -2.59
N ARG A 72 -8.94 11.04 -3.42
CA ARG A 72 -8.49 11.51 -4.75
C ARG A 72 -8.71 10.46 -5.86
N PRO A 73 -9.96 9.98 -6.06
CA PRO A 73 -10.24 8.89 -7.00
C PRO A 73 -9.98 9.23 -8.47
N VAL A 74 -10.12 10.51 -8.88
CA VAL A 74 -9.84 10.96 -10.26
C VAL A 74 -8.36 10.75 -10.57
N ASP A 75 -7.50 11.20 -9.66
CA ASP A 75 -6.05 11.13 -9.81
C ASP A 75 -5.59 9.68 -9.91
N LEU A 76 -6.17 8.78 -9.11
CA LEU A 76 -5.89 7.34 -9.20
C LEU A 76 -6.30 6.77 -10.56
N ALA A 77 -7.48 7.14 -11.07
CA ALA A 77 -7.94 6.66 -12.38
C ALA A 77 -7.06 7.16 -13.53
N VAL A 78 -6.64 8.42 -13.50
CA VAL A 78 -5.72 9.00 -14.49
C VAL A 78 -4.36 8.31 -14.43
N TYR A 79 -3.81 8.13 -13.23
CA TYR A 79 -2.55 7.42 -13.01
C TYR A 79 -2.60 5.98 -13.56
N LEU A 80 -3.63 5.21 -13.22
CA LEU A 80 -3.80 3.84 -13.70
C LEU A 80 -4.01 3.76 -15.22
N SER A 81 -4.65 4.77 -15.82
CA SER A 81 -4.85 4.84 -17.28
C SER A 81 -3.53 5.08 -18.01
N GLY A 82 -2.65 5.94 -17.47
CA GLY A 82 -1.30 6.14 -18.00
C GLY A 82 -0.49 4.83 -17.97
N LEU A 83 -0.50 4.13 -16.83
CA LEU A 83 0.20 2.86 -16.70
C LEU A 83 -0.39 1.75 -17.59
N TYR A 84 -1.71 1.72 -17.79
CA TYR A 84 -2.34 0.84 -18.77
C TYR A 84 -1.79 1.06 -20.18
N HIS A 85 -1.62 2.32 -20.60
CA HIS A 85 -1.09 2.65 -21.92
C HIS A 85 0.37 2.20 -22.08
N GLU A 86 1.22 2.51 -21.08
CA GLU A 86 2.61 2.06 -21.08
C GLU A 86 2.72 0.53 -21.06
N ALA A 87 1.86 -0.15 -20.30
CA ALA A 87 1.86 -1.62 -20.22
C ALA A 87 1.41 -2.28 -21.52
N THR A 88 0.46 -1.67 -22.21
CA THR A 88 0.02 -2.13 -23.53
C THR A 88 1.18 -2.06 -24.51
N HIS A 89 1.90 -0.94 -24.55
CA HIS A 89 3.06 -0.78 -25.42
C HIS A 89 4.17 -1.80 -25.10
N ASP A 90 4.59 -1.88 -23.83
CA ASP A 90 5.70 -2.74 -23.42
C ASP A 90 5.41 -4.24 -23.66
N LEU A 91 4.21 -4.70 -23.30
CA LEU A 91 3.85 -6.11 -23.41
C LEU A 91 3.57 -6.53 -24.86
N PHE A 92 3.00 -5.64 -25.66
CA PHE A 92 2.85 -5.89 -27.10
C PHE A 92 4.21 -5.95 -27.79
N TRP A 93 5.15 -5.09 -27.41
CA TRP A 93 6.50 -5.12 -27.96
C TRP A 93 7.27 -6.38 -27.53
N LEU A 94 7.12 -6.82 -26.28
CA LEU A 94 7.78 -8.01 -25.76
C LEU A 94 7.19 -9.32 -26.29
N ASN A 95 5.88 -9.36 -26.56
CA ASN A 95 5.20 -10.51 -27.14
C ASN A 95 4.10 -10.08 -28.12
N PRO A 96 4.43 -9.87 -29.41
CA PRO A 96 3.49 -9.36 -30.41
C PRO A 96 2.35 -10.32 -30.78
N HIS A 97 2.53 -11.62 -30.55
CA HIS A 97 1.61 -12.66 -31.05
C HIS A 97 0.84 -13.39 -29.95
N ASP A 98 1.32 -13.34 -28.70
CA ASP A 98 0.74 -14.08 -27.57
C ASP A 98 0.72 -13.21 -26.29
N GLY A 99 0.61 -11.90 -26.48
CA GLY A 99 0.45 -10.92 -25.39
C GLY A 99 -0.99 -10.83 -24.87
N PRO A 100 -1.19 -10.27 -23.66
CA PRO A 100 -2.53 -10.04 -23.13
C PRO A 100 -3.31 -9.08 -24.04
N THR A 101 -4.60 -9.37 -24.22
CA THR A 101 -5.52 -8.52 -24.98
C THR A 101 -5.69 -7.15 -24.32
N PRO A 102 -6.07 -6.10 -25.08
CA PRO A 102 -6.38 -4.79 -24.50
C PRO A 102 -7.46 -4.85 -23.41
N ARG A 103 -8.44 -5.76 -23.55
CA ARG A 103 -9.48 -5.99 -22.54
C ARG A 103 -8.91 -6.53 -21.22
N GLU A 104 -8.05 -7.54 -21.28
CA GLU A 104 -7.41 -8.11 -20.09
C GLU A 104 -6.53 -7.09 -19.38
N LEU A 105 -5.82 -6.25 -20.15
CA LEU A 105 -5.04 -5.14 -19.60
C LEU A 105 -5.93 -4.08 -18.94
N PHE A 106 -7.05 -3.71 -19.56
CA PHE A 106 -8.02 -2.80 -18.95
C PHE A 106 -8.58 -3.36 -17.64
N GLU A 107 -8.94 -4.64 -17.62
CA GLU A 107 -9.43 -5.33 -16.42
C GLU A 107 -8.37 -5.38 -15.31
N ARG A 108 -7.10 -5.56 -15.69
CA ARG A 108 -5.97 -5.62 -14.76
C ARG A 108 -5.63 -4.27 -14.14
N PHE A 109 -5.63 -3.18 -14.91
CA PHE A 109 -5.20 -1.86 -14.44
C PHE A 109 -6.35 -0.97 -13.98
N VAL A 110 -7.46 -0.90 -14.74
CA VAL A 110 -8.45 0.17 -14.60
C VAL A 110 -9.77 -0.33 -14.02
N ALA A 111 -10.21 -1.54 -14.35
CA ALA A 111 -11.56 -2.01 -14.05
C ALA A 111 -11.85 -2.32 -12.56
N TRP A 112 -10.89 -2.12 -11.67
CA TRP A 112 -11.09 -2.15 -10.22
C TRP A 112 -10.95 -0.75 -9.60
N GLY A 113 -10.79 0.29 -10.43
CA GLY A 113 -10.69 1.67 -9.99
C GLY A 113 -11.96 2.18 -9.29
N PRO A 114 -11.86 3.31 -8.56
CA PRO A 114 -12.90 3.80 -7.65
C PRO A 114 -14.22 4.20 -8.33
N TYR A 115 -14.24 4.36 -9.66
CA TYR A 115 -15.44 4.71 -10.43
C TYR A 115 -16.26 3.52 -10.92
N ARG A 116 -15.83 2.28 -10.65
CA ARG A 116 -16.74 1.15 -10.79
C ARG A 116 -17.78 1.29 -9.69
N ARG A 117 -18.94 1.83 -10.06
CA ARG A 117 -20.19 1.59 -9.33
C ARG A 117 -20.23 0.09 -9.05
N PRO A 118 -20.28 -0.35 -7.78
CA PRO A 118 -20.76 -1.69 -7.50
C PRO A 118 -22.11 -1.79 -8.22
N ALA A 119 -22.33 -2.86 -8.99
CA ALA A 119 -23.68 -3.21 -9.37
C ALA A 119 -24.40 -3.59 -8.07
N VAL A 120 -24.88 -2.60 -7.33
CA VAL A 120 -25.89 -2.85 -6.32
C VAL A 120 -27.13 -3.24 -7.13
N GLU A 121 -27.48 -4.51 -7.04
CA GLU A 121 -28.72 -5.04 -7.58
C GLU A 121 -29.87 -4.31 -6.86
N PRO A 122 -30.94 -3.89 -7.56
CA PRO A 122 -32.04 -3.16 -6.94
C PRO A 122 -32.64 -4.00 -5.81
N ALA A 123 -33.00 -3.32 -4.73
CA ALA A 123 -33.60 -3.95 -3.56
C ALA A 123 -34.71 -4.91 -3.98
N ALA A 124 -34.50 -6.20 -3.70
CA ALA A 124 -35.58 -7.16 -3.65
C ALA A 124 -36.56 -6.68 -2.57
N GLY A 125 -37.74 -6.21 -2.97
CA GLY A 125 -38.86 -6.02 -2.05
C GLY A 125 -39.71 -4.79 -2.31
N GLU A 126 -40.66 -4.91 -3.23
CA GLU A 126 -42.00 -4.35 -3.02
C GLU A 126 -43.01 -5.47 -3.25
N ARG A 127 -43.95 -5.56 -2.29
CA ARG A 127 -44.93 -6.62 -2.05
C ARG A 127 -46.03 -6.66 -3.10
#